data_AF-A0A9P7J720-F1
#
_entry.id   AF-A0A9P7J720-F1
#
_cell.length_a   1.000
_cell.length_b   1.000
_cell.length_c   1.000
_cell.angle_alpha   90.00
_cell.angle_beta   90.00
_cell.angle_gamma   90.00
#
_symmetry.space_group_name_H-M   'P 1'
#
loop_
_entity.id
_entity.type
_entity.pdbx_description
1 polymer ?
#
loop_
_entity_poly.entity_id
_entity_poly.type
_entity_poly.pdbx_seq_one_letter_code
_entity_poly.pdbx_strand_id
1 'polypeptide(L)'
;MPLTIALLMHSCLQICEVLRNIFSALNNYEDITLDVQEPSRPVDGVDVRRQTLARLARTCRTFSELALDVLWAHIDTLNPVVQCLPRHVWSRHRHSRSLKIDSCVLIVHWRGIEKYLIRVRALGKLGRSAMGDMSQELAHTLCSHPWPFLLPRLEKLSWSDSSHESTHLLSNLLSPTLTELHLHATGNLFMLSVLSNLGVTCPLMKSFSTTGFNSAASIPVSKAVVCGWHQLKTLSTEAIDGPALFHLSTLPFLTTCNSHFYP
;
A
#
# COMPACT_ATOMS: atom_id res chain seq x y z
N MET A 1 -27.78 10.59 43.40
CA MET A 1 -26.33 10.85 43.23
C MET A 1 -25.71 9.71 42.44
N PRO A 2 -25.31 9.87 41.18
CA PRO A 2 -24.48 8.88 40.51
C PRO A 2 -23.01 9.25 40.72
N LEU A 3 -22.25 8.33 41.32
CA LEU A 3 -20.81 8.42 41.40
C LEU A 3 -20.22 8.35 39.97
N THR A 4 -19.67 9.48 39.56
CA THR A 4 -18.77 9.66 38.42
C THR A 4 -17.50 8.83 38.66
N ILE A 5 -17.51 7.56 38.25
CA ILE A 5 -16.25 6.85 37.97
C ILE A 5 -15.79 7.29 36.57
N ALA A 6 -15.41 8.56 36.47
CA ALA A 6 -14.49 8.97 35.42
C ALA A 6 -13.14 8.38 35.83
N LEU A 7 -12.79 7.23 35.25
CA LEU A 7 -11.44 6.70 35.32
C LEU A 7 -10.48 7.85 34.98
N LEU A 8 -9.75 8.32 36.00
CA LEU A 8 -8.71 9.33 35.85
C LEU A 8 -7.61 8.73 34.97
N MET A 9 -7.77 8.84 33.65
CA MET A 9 -6.67 8.64 32.72
C MET A 9 -5.56 9.60 33.15
N HIS A 10 -4.39 9.04 33.45
CA HIS A 10 -3.21 9.81 33.82
C HIS A 10 -2.96 10.91 32.77
N SER A 11 -2.63 12.13 33.20
CA SER A 11 -2.56 13.30 32.31
C SER A 11 -1.64 13.12 31.11
N CYS A 12 -0.59 12.29 31.22
CA CYS A 12 0.27 11.95 30.09
C CYS A 12 -0.45 11.19 28.95
N LEU A 13 -1.46 10.37 29.28
CA LEU A 13 -2.28 9.64 28.31
C LEU A 13 -3.39 10.50 27.71
N GLN A 14 -3.51 11.76 28.12
CA GLN A 14 -4.37 12.74 27.44
C GLN A 14 -3.63 13.45 26.28
N ILE A 15 -2.30 13.31 26.20
CA ILE A 15 -1.49 13.92 25.16
C ILE A 15 -1.50 13.01 23.93
N CYS A 16 -2.18 13.45 22.86
CA CYS A 16 -2.33 12.68 21.63
C CYS A 16 -0.99 12.30 20.99
N GLU A 17 0.04 13.15 21.09
CA GLU A 17 1.38 12.90 20.55
C GLU A 17 2.07 11.75 21.28
N VAL A 18 1.96 11.70 22.61
CA VAL A 18 2.51 10.61 23.42
C VAL A 18 1.81 9.30 23.08
N LEU A 19 0.48 9.29 22.97
CA LEU A 19 -0.27 8.11 22.56
C LEU A 19 0.10 7.66 21.14
N ARG A 20 0.23 8.59 20.18
CA ARG A 20 0.66 8.28 18.83
C ARG A 20 2.04 7.65 18.81
N ASN A 21 2.98 8.15 19.59
CA ASN A 21 4.33 7.59 19.68
C ASN A 21 4.35 6.20 20.32
N ILE A 22 3.53 5.97 21.36
CA ILE A 22 3.39 4.63 21.95
C ILE A 22 2.80 3.65 20.93
N PHE A 23 1.73 4.05 20.24
CA PHE A 23 1.08 3.20 19.26
C PHE A 23 1.96 2.96 18.03
N SER A 24 2.67 3.99 17.54
CA SER A 24 3.60 3.86 16.43
C SER A 24 4.76 2.94 16.77
N ALA A 25 5.30 2.99 18.00
CA ALA A 25 6.33 2.06 18.45
C ALA A 25 5.86 0.59 18.40
N LEU A 26 4.58 0.32 18.67
CA LEU A 26 4.00 -1.02 18.49
C LEU A 26 3.90 -1.42 17.01
N ASN A 27 3.81 -0.45 16.11
CA ASN A 27 3.72 -0.66 14.67
C ASN A 27 5.05 -0.47 13.94
N ASN A 28 6.16 -0.16 14.64
CA ASN A 28 7.45 0.08 14.00
C ASN A 28 7.82 -1.13 13.15
N TYR A 29 7.64 -0.89 11.85
CA TYR A 29 7.89 -1.77 10.75
C TYR A 29 9.19 -1.24 10.16
N GLU A 30 10.32 -1.54 10.81
CA GLU A 30 11.58 -1.53 10.07
C GLU A 30 11.57 -2.78 9.22
N ASP A 31 11.18 -2.60 7.95
CA ASP A 31 11.91 -3.17 6.82
C ASP A 31 11.37 -2.55 5.53
N ILE A 32 11.86 -1.35 5.26
CA ILE A 32 12.24 -0.96 3.90
C ILE A 32 13.77 -0.97 3.91
N THR A 33 14.37 -2.14 4.16
CA THR A 33 15.78 -2.35 3.87
C THR A 33 15.89 -3.34 2.73
N LEU A 34 16.70 -2.94 1.75
CA LEU A 34 17.11 -3.75 0.63
C LEU A 34 18.04 -4.82 1.18
N ASP A 35 17.53 -5.99 1.53
CA ASP A 35 18.41 -7.16 1.57
C ASP A 35 17.71 -8.46 1.21
N VAL A 36 18.51 -9.29 0.56
CA VAL A 36 18.15 -10.41 -0.28
C VAL A 36 17.64 -11.61 0.53
N GLN A 37 16.54 -12.20 0.05
CA GLN A 37 16.17 -13.63 0.12
C GLN A 37 16.29 -14.34 1.49
N GLU A 38 15.17 -14.50 2.20
CA GLU A 38 14.86 -15.76 2.90
C GLU A 38 13.35 -16.05 2.95
N PRO A 39 12.92 -17.31 2.70
CA PRO A 39 11.52 -17.72 2.82
C PRO A 39 11.21 -18.11 4.26
N SER A 40 11.22 -17.14 5.18
CA SER A 40 10.99 -17.43 6.61
C SER A 40 9.50 -17.36 6.97
N ARG A 41 9.08 -18.31 7.82
CA ARG A 41 7.75 -18.57 8.39
C ARG A 41 6.98 -17.28 8.81
N PRO A 42 5.64 -17.30 8.88
CA PRO A 42 4.88 -16.17 9.43
C PRO A 42 5.39 -15.85 10.83
N VAL A 43 5.94 -14.66 11.00
CA VAL A 43 6.47 -14.18 12.27
C VAL A 43 5.28 -13.90 13.19
N ASP A 44 5.01 -14.82 14.12
CA ASP A 44 3.90 -14.75 15.09
C ASP A 44 3.81 -13.38 15.81
N GLY A 45 4.93 -12.65 15.93
CA GLY A 45 4.99 -11.32 16.54
C GLY A 45 4.32 -10.17 15.75
N VAL A 46 4.14 -10.28 14.43
CA VAL A 46 3.44 -9.25 13.64
C VAL A 46 1.94 -9.26 13.96
N ASP A 47 1.36 -10.46 14.02
CA ASP A 47 -0.06 -10.64 14.33
C ASP A 47 -0.39 -10.19 15.75
N VAL A 48 0.48 -10.46 16.73
CA VAL A 48 0.29 -10.02 18.13
C VAL A 48 0.25 -8.49 18.25
N ARG A 49 1.11 -7.77 17.52
CA ARG A 49 1.16 -6.30 17.56
C ARG A 49 -0.08 -5.66 16.95
N ARG A 50 -0.50 -6.12 15.77
CA ARG A 50 -1.75 -5.67 15.14
C ARG A 50 -2.98 -6.00 15.99
N GLN A 51 -3.03 -7.18 16.59
CA GLN A 51 -4.08 -7.55 17.54
C GLN A 51 -4.10 -6.61 18.75
N THR A 52 -2.93 -6.23 19.25
CA THR A 52 -2.81 -5.27 20.37
C THR A 52 -3.36 -3.90 19.99
N LEU A 53 -3.01 -3.36 18.83
CA LEU A 53 -3.58 -2.11 18.32
C LEU A 53 -5.10 -2.21 18.11
N ALA A 54 -5.61 -3.34 17.60
CA ALA A 54 -7.05 -3.58 17.46
C ALA A 54 -7.77 -3.71 18.81
N ARG A 55 -7.09 -4.20 19.86
CA ARG A 55 -7.61 -4.18 21.23
C ARG A 55 -7.61 -2.75 21.78
N LEU A 56 -6.52 -1.99 21.62
CA LEU A 56 -6.42 -0.58 22.03
C LEU A 56 -7.47 0.30 21.36
N ALA A 57 -7.76 0.07 20.09
CA ALA A 57 -8.81 0.78 19.37
C ALA A 57 -10.22 0.58 19.98
N ARG A 58 -10.42 -0.50 20.74
CA ARG A 58 -11.71 -0.87 21.35
C ARG A 58 -11.81 -0.53 22.85
N THR A 59 -10.77 0.03 23.47
CA THR A 59 -10.79 0.31 24.92
C THR A 59 -11.53 1.60 25.27
N CYS A 60 -11.17 2.73 24.66
CA CYS A 60 -11.78 4.03 24.92
C CYS A 60 -11.79 4.92 23.67
N ARG A 61 -12.63 5.97 23.68
CA ARG A 61 -12.78 6.90 22.54
C ARG A 61 -11.47 7.63 22.19
N THR A 62 -10.70 8.02 23.20
CA THR A 62 -9.40 8.70 23.02
C THR A 62 -8.39 7.79 22.30
N PHE A 63 -8.38 6.50 22.62
CA PHE A 63 -7.47 5.54 22.00
C PHE A 63 -7.97 5.07 20.64
N SER A 64 -9.29 4.99 20.45
CA SER A 64 -9.93 4.50 19.22
C SER A 64 -9.34 5.13 17.96
N GLU A 65 -9.40 6.45 17.86
CA GLU A 65 -8.96 7.14 16.63
C GLU A 65 -7.46 6.99 16.37
N LEU A 66 -6.65 7.13 17.42
CA LEU A 66 -5.19 7.07 17.31
C LEU A 66 -4.70 5.65 17.03
N ALA A 67 -5.29 4.64 17.67
CA ALA A 67 -4.94 3.25 17.45
C ALA A 67 -5.41 2.78 16.07
N LEU A 68 -6.57 3.24 15.58
CA LEU A 68 -7.03 2.96 14.22
C LEU A 68 -6.16 3.65 13.16
N ASP A 69 -5.72 4.88 13.38
CA ASP A 69 -4.75 5.57 12.52
C ASP A 69 -3.51 4.72 12.34
N VAL A 70 -2.92 4.24 13.42
CA VAL A 70 -1.70 3.43 13.37
C VAL A 70 -1.96 2.03 12.81
N LEU A 71 -3.04 1.37 13.22
CA LEU A 71 -3.39 0.02 12.77
C LEU A 71 -3.63 -0.06 11.27
N TRP A 72 -4.25 0.97 10.68
CA TRP A 72 -4.59 1.01 9.26
C TRP A 72 -3.55 1.74 8.41
N ALA A 73 -2.61 2.50 9.01
CA ALA A 73 -1.57 3.19 8.28
C ALA A 73 -0.80 2.28 7.32
N HIS A 74 -0.55 1.03 7.71
CA HIS A 74 0.17 0.05 6.91
C HIS A 74 -0.64 -1.26 6.81
N ILE A 75 -1.00 -1.68 5.60
CA ILE A 75 -1.66 -2.96 5.34
C ILE A 75 -0.87 -3.78 4.31
N ASP A 76 -0.67 -5.06 4.60
CA ASP A 76 0.15 -5.92 3.72
C ASP A 76 -0.65 -6.38 2.49
N THR A 77 -1.97 -6.51 2.63
CA THR A 77 -2.88 -6.95 1.58
C THR A 77 -4.18 -6.16 1.64
N LEU A 78 -5.00 -6.22 0.59
CA LEU A 78 -6.34 -5.63 0.57
C LEU A 78 -7.41 -6.49 1.29
N ASN A 79 -7.04 -7.66 1.82
CA ASN A 79 -7.95 -8.52 2.60
C ASN A 79 -8.66 -7.79 3.77
N PRO A 80 -8.00 -6.94 4.59
CA PRO A 80 -8.68 -6.20 5.65
C PRO A 80 -9.77 -5.27 5.12
N VAL A 81 -9.57 -4.66 3.95
CA VAL A 81 -10.58 -3.79 3.31
C VAL A 81 -11.84 -4.59 2.98
N VAL A 82 -11.67 -5.76 2.37
CA VAL A 82 -12.78 -6.67 2.03
C VAL A 82 -13.46 -7.18 3.30
N GLN A 83 -12.68 -7.50 4.34
CA GLN A 83 -13.22 -7.99 5.60
C GLN A 83 -14.06 -6.95 6.37
N CYS A 84 -13.89 -5.67 6.06
CA CYS A 84 -14.74 -4.61 6.60
C CYS A 84 -16.07 -4.45 5.85
N LEU A 85 -16.22 -5.07 4.66
CA LEU A 85 -17.52 -5.15 3.99
C LEU A 85 -18.47 -6.09 4.78
N PRO A 86 -19.80 -5.93 4.64
CA PRO A 86 -20.77 -6.77 5.33
C PRO A 86 -20.51 -8.27 5.10
N ARG A 87 -20.72 -9.09 6.14
CA ARG A 87 -20.33 -10.51 6.11
C ARG A 87 -21.04 -11.35 5.03
N HIS A 88 -22.19 -10.91 4.52
CA HIS A 88 -22.89 -11.60 3.44
C HIS A 88 -22.27 -11.33 2.05
N VAL A 89 -21.41 -10.32 1.92
CA VAL A 89 -20.75 -9.95 0.66
C VAL A 89 -19.60 -10.89 0.33
N TRP A 90 -18.98 -11.49 1.35
CA TRP A 90 -17.74 -12.25 1.16
C TRP A 90 -17.67 -13.49 2.05
N SER A 91 -16.98 -14.50 1.53
CA SER A 91 -16.60 -15.70 2.26
C SER A 91 -15.10 -15.93 2.21
N ARG A 92 -14.60 -16.71 3.16
CA ARG A 92 -13.22 -17.18 3.17
C ARG A 92 -13.18 -18.59 2.63
N HIS A 93 -12.22 -18.88 1.76
CA HIS A 93 -12.00 -20.23 1.28
C HIS A 93 -11.58 -21.15 2.43
N ARG A 94 -12.07 -22.41 2.46
CA ARG A 94 -11.83 -23.32 3.61
C ARG A 94 -10.36 -23.67 3.82
N HIS A 95 -9.60 -23.75 2.73
CA HIS A 95 -8.20 -24.20 2.74
C HIS A 95 -7.20 -23.11 2.33
N SER A 96 -7.66 -21.88 2.11
CA SER A 96 -6.80 -20.77 1.70
C SER A 96 -7.12 -19.52 2.52
N ARG A 97 -6.14 -18.61 2.62
CA ARG A 97 -6.37 -17.24 3.13
C ARG A 97 -7.16 -16.37 2.13
N SER A 98 -7.45 -16.91 0.94
CA SER A 98 -8.26 -16.28 -0.10
C SER A 98 -9.67 -15.89 0.36
N LEU A 99 -10.09 -14.72 -0.09
CA LEU A 99 -11.46 -14.23 0.03
C LEU A 99 -12.17 -14.35 -1.32
N LYS A 100 -13.46 -14.64 -1.25
CA LYS A 100 -14.37 -14.70 -2.39
C LYS A 100 -15.51 -13.71 -2.17
N ILE A 101 -15.99 -13.10 -3.24
CA ILE A 101 -17.21 -12.30 -3.24
C ILE A 101 -18.41 -13.20 -3.54
N ASP A 102 -19.39 -13.18 -2.65
CA ASP A 102 -20.62 -13.98 -2.74
C ASP A 102 -21.83 -13.12 -3.13
N SER A 103 -21.74 -11.79 -3.06
CA SER A 103 -22.85 -10.88 -3.35
C SER A 103 -22.37 -9.50 -3.77
N CYS A 104 -23.24 -8.73 -4.43
CA CYS A 104 -22.96 -7.37 -4.89
C CYS A 104 -22.65 -6.42 -3.72
N VAL A 105 -21.75 -5.46 -3.96
CA VAL A 105 -21.41 -4.41 -3.00
C VAL A 105 -22.18 -3.13 -3.30
N LEU A 106 -23.07 -2.75 -2.40
CA LEU A 106 -23.81 -1.50 -2.51
C LEU A 106 -22.98 -0.30 -2.07
N ILE A 107 -23.32 0.88 -2.57
CA ILE A 107 -22.68 2.16 -2.22
C ILE A 107 -22.61 2.41 -0.70
N VAL A 108 -23.64 1.99 0.03
CA VAL A 108 -23.75 2.09 1.49
C VAL A 108 -22.66 1.27 2.20
N HIS A 109 -22.26 0.13 1.64
CA HIS A 109 -21.20 -0.71 2.19
C HIS A 109 -19.85 -0.01 2.09
N TRP A 110 -19.58 0.65 0.97
CA TRP A 110 -18.38 1.46 0.77
C TRP A 110 -18.29 2.61 1.77
N ARG A 111 -19.37 3.40 1.93
CA ARG A 111 -19.40 4.50 2.92
C ARG A 111 -19.10 4.05 4.34
N GLY A 112 -19.52 2.84 4.73
CA GLY A 112 -19.23 2.29 6.05
C GLY A 112 -17.73 2.05 6.32
N ILE A 113 -16.95 1.80 5.26
CA ILE A 113 -15.52 1.48 5.36
C ILE A 113 -14.59 2.65 5.00
N GLU A 114 -15.12 3.73 4.46
CA GLU A 114 -14.38 4.94 4.06
C GLU A 114 -13.44 5.44 5.16
N LYS A 115 -13.92 5.46 6.41
CA LYS A 115 -13.15 5.88 7.60
C LYS A 115 -11.88 5.07 7.86
N TYR A 116 -11.78 3.86 7.29
CA TYR A 116 -10.58 3.03 7.35
C TYR A 116 -9.69 3.27 6.14
N LEU A 117 -10.28 3.37 4.95
CA LEU A 117 -9.55 3.58 3.69
C LEU A 117 -8.72 4.87 3.71
N ILE A 118 -9.27 5.95 4.27
CA ILE A 118 -8.57 7.24 4.39
C ILE A 118 -7.35 7.20 5.32
N ARG A 119 -7.18 6.15 6.13
CA ARG A 119 -6.05 6.00 7.06
C ARG A 119 -4.88 5.26 6.44
N VAL A 120 -5.10 4.52 5.35
CA VAL A 120 -4.06 3.72 4.71
C VAL A 120 -3.04 4.62 4.03
N ARG A 121 -1.78 4.51 4.44
CA ARG A 121 -0.62 5.23 3.90
C ARG A 121 0.34 4.30 3.15
N ALA A 122 0.41 3.04 3.54
CA ALA A 122 1.23 2.04 2.88
C ALA A 122 0.42 0.77 2.58
N LEU A 123 0.57 0.27 1.35
CA LEU A 123 0.00 -1.00 0.91
C LEU A 123 1.09 -1.90 0.33
N GLY A 124 1.11 -3.17 0.76
CA GLY A 124 1.97 -4.21 0.22
C GLY A 124 3.20 -4.50 1.08
N LYS A 125 3.80 -5.66 0.84
CA LYS A 125 5.07 -6.09 1.43
C LYS A 125 6.01 -6.51 0.30
N LEU A 126 7.28 -6.10 0.39
CA LEU A 126 8.33 -6.51 -0.54
C LEU A 126 8.29 -8.04 -0.76
N GLY A 127 8.21 -8.45 -2.03
CA GLY A 127 8.20 -9.86 -2.44
C GLY A 127 6.88 -10.62 -2.23
N ARG A 128 5.78 -9.96 -1.83
CA ARG A 128 4.44 -10.57 -1.74
C ARG A 128 3.39 -9.70 -2.42
N SER A 129 2.45 -10.32 -3.12
CA SER A 129 1.35 -9.59 -3.76
C SER A 129 0.53 -8.84 -2.71
N ALA A 130 0.41 -7.51 -2.88
CA ALA A 130 -0.55 -6.68 -2.17
C ALA A 130 -2.01 -7.09 -2.44
N MET A 131 -2.23 -7.82 -3.53
CA MET A 131 -3.50 -8.46 -3.79
C MET A 131 -3.73 -9.64 -2.82
N GLY A 132 -2.69 -10.27 -2.28
CA GLY A 132 -2.80 -11.56 -1.59
C GLY A 132 -3.35 -12.65 -2.53
N ASP A 133 -3.79 -13.78 -1.98
CA ASP A 133 -4.49 -14.83 -2.75
C ASP A 133 -5.95 -14.40 -3.05
N MET A 134 -6.19 -13.22 -3.64
CA MET A 134 -7.54 -12.73 -3.94
C MET A 134 -8.01 -13.19 -5.32
N SER A 135 -9.30 -13.47 -5.42
CA SER A 135 -9.97 -13.88 -6.65
C SER A 135 -10.17 -12.71 -7.63
N GLN A 136 -10.36 -13.00 -8.93
CA GLN A 136 -10.59 -11.98 -9.95
C GLN A 136 -11.86 -11.16 -9.67
N GLU A 137 -12.93 -11.80 -9.18
CA GLU A 137 -14.18 -11.15 -8.80
C GLU A 137 -13.98 -10.10 -7.71
N LEU A 138 -13.04 -10.37 -6.80
CA LEU A 138 -12.70 -9.45 -5.73
C LEU A 138 -11.96 -8.22 -6.29
N ALA A 139 -10.99 -8.41 -7.19
CA ALA A 139 -10.32 -7.28 -7.85
C ALA A 139 -11.32 -6.37 -8.58
N HIS A 140 -12.25 -6.96 -9.35
CA HIS A 140 -13.33 -6.21 -10.00
C HIS A 140 -14.24 -5.49 -9.00
N THR A 141 -14.58 -6.15 -7.90
CA THR A 141 -15.41 -5.55 -6.85
C THR A 141 -14.71 -4.34 -6.23
N LEU A 142 -13.41 -4.43 -5.96
CA LEU A 142 -12.65 -3.29 -5.45
C LEU A 142 -12.61 -2.13 -6.46
N CYS A 143 -12.50 -2.41 -7.76
CA CYS A 143 -12.57 -1.39 -8.81
C CYS A 143 -13.95 -0.70 -8.91
N SER A 144 -15.02 -1.28 -8.36
CA SER A 144 -16.37 -0.71 -8.37
C SER A 144 -16.62 0.33 -7.26
N HIS A 145 -15.59 0.72 -6.50
CA HIS A 145 -15.71 1.73 -5.46
C HIS A 145 -16.16 3.09 -6.04
N PRO A 146 -16.86 3.93 -5.26
CA PRO A 146 -17.44 5.18 -5.78
C PRO A 146 -16.46 6.36 -5.89
N TRP A 147 -15.25 6.23 -5.34
CA TRP A 147 -14.28 7.32 -5.30
C TRP A 147 -13.33 7.29 -6.50
N PRO A 148 -12.55 8.35 -6.75
CA PRO A 148 -11.50 8.32 -7.77
C PRO A 148 -10.36 7.35 -7.43
N PHE A 149 -10.05 7.20 -6.15
CA PHE A 149 -8.98 6.33 -5.64
C PHE A 149 -9.50 5.50 -4.48
N LEU A 150 -9.18 4.20 -4.45
CA LEU A 150 -9.59 3.32 -3.35
C LEU A 150 -8.95 3.75 -2.03
N LEU A 151 -7.68 4.14 -2.09
CA LEU A 151 -6.86 4.55 -0.96
C LEU A 151 -6.37 6.00 -1.21
N PRO A 152 -7.19 7.01 -0.90
CA PRO A 152 -6.96 8.39 -1.35
C PRO A 152 -5.76 9.08 -0.68
N ARG A 153 -5.16 8.46 0.34
CA ARG A 153 -4.01 8.98 1.08
C ARG A 153 -2.81 8.04 1.02
N LEU A 154 -2.77 7.17 0.02
CA LEU A 154 -1.70 6.20 -0.14
C LEU A 154 -0.39 6.93 -0.49
N GLU A 155 0.65 6.66 0.28
CA GLU A 155 1.99 7.26 0.15
C GLU A 155 3.02 6.23 -0.32
N LYS A 156 2.82 4.95 0.02
CA LYS A 156 3.72 3.85 -0.32
C LYS A 156 2.94 2.68 -0.90
N LEU A 157 3.40 2.16 -2.04
CA LEU A 157 2.77 1.02 -2.71
C LEU A 157 3.84 0.02 -3.14
N SER A 158 3.68 -1.22 -2.72
CA SER A 158 4.41 -2.37 -3.27
C SER A 158 3.41 -3.28 -3.97
N TRP A 159 3.67 -3.61 -5.24
CA TRP A 159 2.78 -4.38 -6.08
C TRP A 159 3.55 -5.46 -6.84
N SER A 160 3.02 -6.68 -6.90
CA SER A 160 3.70 -7.81 -7.56
C SER A 160 2.79 -8.63 -8.48
N ASP A 161 1.56 -8.20 -8.71
CA ASP A 161 0.60 -8.92 -9.54
C ASP A 161 0.56 -8.29 -10.93
N SER A 162 0.73 -9.10 -11.98
CA SER A 162 0.76 -8.69 -13.38
C SER A 162 -0.42 -9.21 -14.20
N SER A 163 -1.43 -9.81 -13.56
CA SER A 163 -2.68 -10.19 -14.21
C SER A 163 -3.43 -8.96 -14.73
N HIS A 164 -4.23 -9.16 -15.79
CA HIS A 164 -4.98 -8.08 -16.41
C HIS A 164 -5.91 -7.36 -15.41
N GLU A 165 -6.65 -8.12 -14.61
CA GLU A 165 -7.58 -7.60 -13.63
C GLU A 165 -6.88 -6.78 -12.52
N SER A 166 -5.67 -7.20 -12.14
CA SER A 166 -4.89 -6.54 -11.10
C SER A 166 -4.30 -5.21 -11.58
N THR A 167 -4.01 -5.04 -12.89
CA THR A 167 -3.54 -3.76 -13.44
C THR A 167 -4.59 -2.64 -13.37
N HIS A 168 -5.87 -2.96 -13.53
CA HIS A 168 -6.97 -2.01 -13.33
C HIS A 168 -7.06 -1.57 -11.87
N LEU A 169 -6.94 -2.52 -10.94
CA LEU A 169 -6.91 -2.22 -9.52
C LEU A 169 -5.69 -1.37 -9.15
N LEU A 170 -4.51 -1.68 -9.71
CA LEU A 170 -3.30 -0.88 -9.55
C LEU A 170 -3.54 0.57 -10.00
N SER A 171 -4.21 0.79 -11.13
CA SER A 171 -4.54 2.14 -11.61
C SER A 171 -5.42 2.92 -10.63
N ASN A 172 -6.36 2.25 -9.95
CA ASN A 172 -7.20 2.85 -8.89
C ASN A 172 -6.45 3.13 -7.57
N LEU A 173 -5.26 2.54 -7.39
CA LEU A 173 -4.40 2.73 -6.22
C LEU A 173 -3.32 3.80 -6.45
N LEU A 174 -3.01 4.13 -7.70
CA LEU A 174 -2.05 5.17 -8.05
C LEU A 174 -2.65 6.56 -7.78
N SER A 175 -2.46 7.02 -6.56
CA SER A 175 -2.93 8.33 -6.10
C SER A 175 -1.84 9.41 -6.25
N PRO A 176 -2.21 10.70 -6.36
CA PRO A 176 -1.25 11.80 -6.45
C PRO A 176 -0.45 12.02 -5.16
N THR A 177 -0.86 11.40 -4.04
CA THR A 177 -0.11 11.41 -2.76
C THR A 177 1.02 10.39 -2.71
N LEU A 178 1.15 9.53 -3.73
CA LEU A 178 2.12 8.46 -3.74
C LEU A 178 3.55 9.01 -3.85
N THR A 179 4.40 8.55 -2.92
CA THR A 179 5.81 8.96 -2.80
C THR A 179 6.78 7.80 -2.99
N GLU A 180 6.34 6.57 -2.74
CA GLU A 180 7.16 5.36 -2.89
C GLU A 180 6.36 4.31 -3.68
N LEU A 181 6.93 3.82 -4.77
CA LEU A 181 6.31 2.80 -5.62
C LEU A 181 7.33 1.71 -5.97
N HIS A 182 6.98 0.48 -5.59
CA HIS A 182 7.76 -0.72 -5.85
C HIS A 182 6.94 -1.68 -6.71
N LEU A 183 7.36 -1.91 -7.95
CA LEU A 183 6.70 -2.82 -8.87
C LEU A 183 7.58 -4.05 -9.09
N HIS A 184 7.05 -5.23 -8.74
CA HIS A 184 7.63 -6.51 -9.10
C HIS A 184 6.88 -7.01 -10.34
N ALA A 185 7.38 -6.67 -11.53
CA ALA A 185 6.63 -6.80 -12.77
C ALA A 185 7.27 -7.84 -13.70
N THR A 186 6.54 -8.91 -13.96
CA THR A 186 6.77 -9.80 -15.11
C THR A 186 6.23 -9.10 -16.36
N GLY A 187 7.07 -8.85 -17.37
CA GLY A 187 6.80 -7.96 -18.51
C GLY A 187 5.49 -8.21 -19.31
N ASN A 188 4.39 -7.59 -18.87
CA ASN A 188 3.09 -7.62 -19.54
C ASN A 188 2.75 -6.23 -20.12
N LEU A 189 2.14 -6.19 -21.31
CA LEU A 189 1.75 -4.97 -22.02
C LEU A 189 0.79 -4.08 -21.20
N PHE A 190 -0.06 -4.65 -20.34
CA PHE A 190 -0.97 -3.84 -19.50
C PHE A 190 -0.23 -3.00 -18.45
N MET A 191 0.98 -3.39 -18.05
CA MET A 191 1.80 -2.56 -17.17
C MET A 191 2.39 -1.35 -17.91
N LEU A 192 2.51 -1.39 -19.25
CA LEU A 192 3.00 -0.24 -20.03
C LEU A 192 2.11 0.97 -19.86
N SER A 193 0.79 0.79 -19.97
CA SER A 193 -0.16 1.89 -19.88
C SER A 193 -0.18 2.52 -18.49
N VAL A 194 0.06 1.70 -17.47
CA VAL A 194 0.24 2.16 -16.09
C VAL A 194 1.53 2.99 -15.98
N LEU A 195 2.66 2.42 -16.44
CA LEU A 195 3.98 3.06 -16.37
C LEU A 195 4.02 4.38 -17.14
N SER A 196 3.42 4.45 -18.34
CA SER A 196 3.45 5.64 -19.20
C SER A 196 2.81 6.87 -18.58
N ASN A 197 1.87 6.68 -17.65
CA ASN A 197 1.12 7.78 -17.02
C ASN A 197 1.63 8.15 -15.63
N LEU A 198 2.59 7.41 -15.05
CA LEU A 198 3.04 7.62 -13.67
C LEU A 198 3.59 9.02 -13.41
N GLY A 199 4.23 9.64 -14.40
CA GLY A 199 4.75 11.01 -14.28
C GLY A 199 3.65 12.04 -14.03
N VAL A 200 2.44 11.80 -14.54
CA VAL A 200 1.28 12.68 -14.36
C VAL A 200 0.46 12.26 -13.14
N THR A 201 0.23 10.95 -12.97
CA THR A 201 -0.61 10.41 -11.90
C THR A 201 0.02 10.56 -10.52
N CYS A 202 1.35 10.42 -10.42
CA CYS A 202 2.09 10.42 -9.15
C CYS A 202 3.25 11.45 -9.17
N PRO A 203 2.96 12.76 -9.13
CA PRO A 203 3.98 13.81 -9.26
C PRO A 203 4.89 13.97 -8.03
N LEU A 204 4.46 13.46 -6.86
CA LEU A 204 5.19 13.56 -5.59
C LEU A 204 6.16 12.39 -5.34
N MET A 205 6.52 11.64 -6.40
CA MET A 205 7.37 10.46 -6.31
C MET A 205 8.77 10.81 -5.76
N LYS A 206 9.22 10.04 -4.76
CA LYS A 206 10.53 10.12 -4.11
C LYS A 206 11.34 8.85 -4.31
N SER A 207 10.68 7.69 -4.29
CA SER A 207 11.31 6.39 -4.51
C SER A 207 10.53 5.59 -5.54
N PHE A 208 11.21 5.15 -6.59
CA PHE A 208 10.64 4.25 -7.58
C PHE A 208 11.58 3.05 -7.78
N SER A 209 11.03 1.84 -7.68
CA SER A 209 11.77 0.64 -8.03
C SER A 209 10.97 -0.31 -8.91
N THR A 210 11.63 -0.90 -9.90
CA THR A 210 11.09 -2.03 -10.65
C THR A 210 12.04 -3.22 -10.59
N THR A 211 11.47 -4.43 -10.50
CA THR A 211 12.23 -5.70 -10.48
C THR A 211 11.45 -6.79 -11.21
N GLY A 212 12.14 -7.78 -11.80
CA GLY A 212 11.54 -8.98 -12.36
C GLY A 212 11.27 -8.96 -13.87
N PHE A 213 11.82 -7.99 -14.63
CA PHE A 213 11.79 -8.00 -16.09
C PHE A 213 12.98 -8.81 -16.66
N ASN A 214 13.10 -10.08 -16.25
CA ASN A 214 14.10 -11.02 -16.77
C ASN A 214 13.86 -11.47 -18.24
N SER A 215 13.10 -10.71 -19.03
CA SER A 215 12.80 -11.01 -20.43
C SER A 215 13.34 -9.89 -21.33
N ALA A 216 13.71 -10.23 -22.56
CA ALA A 216 14.13 -9.31 -23.62
C ALA A 216 13.11 -8.19 -23.95
N ALA A 217 11.95 -8.18 -23.30
CA ALA A 217 10.91 -7.16 -23.33
C ALA A 217 10.89 -6.28 -22.07
N SER A 218 12.05 -5.99 -21.47
CA SER A 218 12.12 -4.99 -20.39
C SER A 218 11.71 -3.63 -20.94
N ILE A 219 10.74 -3.01 -20.28
CA ILE A 219 10.13 -1.78 -20.72
C ILE A 219 10.94 -0.63 -20.12
N PRO A 220 11.59 0.21 -20.95
CA PRO A 220 12.34 1.33 -20.42
C PRO A 220 11.39 2.32 -19.74
N VAL A 221 11.76 2.76 -18.55
CA VAL A 221 11.16 3.95 -17.94
C VAL A 221 11.48 5.13 -18.86
N SER A 222 10.45 5.69 -19.48
CA SER A 222 10.63 6.71 -20.50
C SER A 222 10.91 8.08 -19.90
N LYS A 223 11.56 8.95 -20.67
CA LYS A 223 11.78 10.35 -20.28
C LYS A 223 10.49 11.05 -19.83
N ALA A 224 9.35 10.76 -20.46
CA ALA A 224 8.07 11.35 -20.11
C ALA A 224 7.63 11.06 -18.66
N VAL A 225 7.94 9.85 -18.16
CA VAL A 225 7.65 9.46 -16.78
C VAL A 225 8.55 10.21 -15.81
N VAL A 226 9.84 10.20 -16.09
CA VAL A 226 10.85 10.82 -15.22
C VAL A 226 10.70 12.34 -15.15
N CYS A 227 10.29 12.99 -16.25
CA CYS A 227 10.03 14.43 -16.27
C CYS A 227 8.91 14.88 -15.32
N GLY A 228 8.03 13.97 -14.89
CA GLY A 228 7.04 14.26 -13.86
C GLY A 228 7.60 14.31 -12.44
N TRP A 229 8.75 13.67 -12.19
CA TRP A 229 9.26 13.39 -10.85
C TRP A 229 10.38 14.32 -10.42
N HIS A 230 9.99 15.49 -9.92
CA HIS A 230 10.91 16.56 -9.52
C HIS A 230 11.56 16.33 -8.15
N GLN A 231 10.98 15.45 -7.32
CA GLN A 231 11.44 15.16 -5.95
C GLN A 231 12.07 13.76 -5.83
N LEU A 232 12.42 13.14 -6.95
CA LEU A 232 12.96 11.79 -6.99
C LEU A 232 14.32 11.74 -6.27
N LYS A 233 14.43 10.81 -5.32
CA LYS A 233 15.65 10.55 -4.55
C LYS A 233 16.28 9.22 -4.94
N THR A 234 15.45 8.20 -5.09
CA THR A 234 15.90 6.84 -5.32
C THR A 234 15.21 6.27 -6.56
N LEU A 235 16.01 5.84 -7.52
CA LEU A 235 15.54 5.16 -8.71
C LEU A 235 16.27 3.82 -8.85
N SER A 236 15.50 2.73 -8.95
CA SER A 236 16.03 1.42 -9.28
C SER A 236 15.20 0.82 -10.40
N THR A 237 15.77 0.56 -11.57
CA THR A 237 15.01 -0.04 -12.66
C THR A 237 15.93 -0.81 -13.58
N GLU A 238 15.38 -1.85 -14.20
CA GLU A 238 16.14 -2.74 -15.08
C GLU A 238 16.33 -2.13 -16.48
N ALA A 239 15.48 -1.19 -16.90
CA ALA A 239 15.61 -0.47 -18.17
C ALA A 239 15.28 1.02 -18.03
N ILE A 240 16.16 1.87 -18.57
CA ILE A 240 15.99 3.33 -18.65
C ILE A 240 16.41 3.77 -20.06
N ASP A 241 15.64 4.65 -20.68
CA ASP A 241 16.04 5.24 -21.97
C ASP A 241 17.18 6.28 -21.77
N GLY A 242 18.04 6.44 -22.78
CA GLY A 242 19.16 7.39 -22.72
C GLY A 242 18.73 8.85 -22.41
N PRO A 243 17.66 9.37 -23.03
CA PRO A 243 17.13 10.70 -22.71
C PRO A 243 16.64 10.86 -21.26
N ALA A 244 16.07 9.83 -20.64
CA ALA A 244 15.69 9.82 -19.24
C ALA A 244 16.92 9.81 -18.35
N LEU A 245 17.95 9.02 -18.65
CA LEU A 245 19.22 9.05 -17.93
C LEU A 245 19.85 10.45 -17.92
N PHE A 246 19.86 11.13 -19.06
CA PHE A 246 20.34 12.51 -19.13
C PHE A 246 19.47 13.47 -18.30
N HIS A 247 18.16 13.25 -18.24
CA HIS A 247 17.30 14.07 -17.39
C HIS A 247 17.51 13.81 -15.90
N LEU A 248 17.69 12.55 -15.51
CA LEU A 248 17.97 12.15 -14.12
C LEU A 248 19.24 12.79 -13.57
N SER A 249 20.29 12.91 -14.38
CA SER A 249 21.54 13.57 -13.97
C SER A 249 21.37 15.06 -13.65
N THR A 250 20.29 15.69 -14.14
CA THR A 250 19.98 17.10 -13.86
C THR A 250 19.15 17.30 -12.58
N LEU A 251 18.67 16.23 -11.93
CA LEU A 251 17.83 16.34 -10.75
C LEU A 251 18.68 16.59 -9.48
N PRO A 252 18.42 17.66 -8.71
CA PRO A 252 19.25 18.04 -7.56
C PRO A 252 19.06 17.14 -6.33
N PHE A 253 17.97 16.37 -6.28
CA PHE A 253 17.61 15.55 -5.13
C PHE A 253 17.91 14.06 -5.30
N LEU A 254 18.43 13.64 -6.46
CA LEU A 254 18.70 12.25 -6.76
C LEU A 254 19.94 11.78 -5.97
N THR A 255 19.75 10.82 -5.07
CA THR A 255 20.81 10.26 -4.23
C THR A 255 21.29 8.89 -4.70
N THR A 256 20.38 8.08 -5.25
CA THR A 256 20.70 6.73 -5.71
C THR A 256 20.02 6.44 -7.04
N CYS A 257 20.79 5.93 -7.99
CA CYS A 257 20.31 5.50 -9.29
C CYS A 257 20.95 4.16 -9.63
N ASN A 258 20.18 3.09 -9.57
CA ASN A 258 20.61 1.74 -9.93
C ASN A 258 19.93 1.35 -11.24
N SER A 259 20.73 1.15 -12.28
CA SER A 259 20.28 0.54 -13.54
C SER A 259 20.97 -0.80 -13.71
N HIS A 260 20.23 -1.91 -13.64
CA HIS A 260 20.77 -3.23 -13.92
C HIS A 260 20.83 -3.45 -15.43
N PHE A 261 21.91 -3.00 -16.08
CA PHE A 261 22.24 -3.38 -17.45
C PHE A 261 22.73 -4.84 -17.44
N TYR A 262 21.90 -5.77 -17.91
CA TYR A 262 22.39 -7.09 -18.28
C TYR A 262 23.06 -7.00 -19.66
N PRO A 263 24.33 -7.46 -19.80
CA PRO A 263 25.04 -7.49 -21.08
C PRO A 263 24.43 -8.50 -22.07
#